data_AF-A0A9N9RCQ3-F1
#
_entry.id   AF-A0A9N9RCQ3-F1
#
_cell.length_a   1.000
_cell.length_b   1.000
_cell.length_c   1.000
_cell.angle_alpha   90.00
_cell.angle_beta   90.00
_cell.angle_gamma   90.00
#
_symmetry.space_group_name_H-M   'P 1'
#
loop_
_entity.id
_entity.type
_entity.pdbx_description
1 polymer ?
#
loop_
_entity_poly.entity_id
_entity_poly.type
_entity_poly.pdbx_seq_one_letter_code
_entity_poly.pdbx_strand_id
1 'polypeptide(L)'
;MPKRRAPQRDVYEGLEYRQPAYMTGYTGYVPGMHFRYGQSYGRAADDCMADFVESQRELRRKSDLNRSFVRSRSAPKMETVHSRDEIARDLNRFTEINKYRDHAISPEYPPIAGYTGHIPRIKGSEASLSQRYHCAAKRGLELIQMERDQRTELENADSNVRTILKDHENKYSYWNWG
;
A
#
# COMPACT_ATOMS: atom_id res chain seq x y z
N MET A 1 -35.65 9.40 31.48
CA MET A 1 -35.05 10.73 31.59
C MET A 1 -33.95 10.85 30.53
N PRO A 2 -34.02 11.80 29.57
CA PRO A 2 -32.92 12.02 28.65
C PRO A 2 -31.68 12.47 29.44
N LYS A 3 -30.52 11.84 29.17
CA LYS A 3 -29.24 12.23 29.80
C LYS A 3 -28.97 13.70 29.49
N ARG A 4 -28.83 14.55 30.52
CA ARG A 4 -28.38 15.93 30.36
C ARG A 4 -27.00 15.89 29.68
N ARG A 5 -26.86 16.54 28.52
CA ARG A 5 -25.54 16.73 27.90
C ARG A 5 -24.67 17.47 28.91
N ALA A 6 -23.43 17.02 29.10
CA ALA A 6 -22.46 17.74 29.92
C ALA A 6 -22.35 19.21 29.44
N PRO A 7 -22.03 20.17 30.32
CA PRO A 7 -21.77 21.53 29.88
C PRO A 7 -20.68 21.50 28.80
N GLN A 8 -21.05 21.85 27.58
CA GLN A 8 -20.12 21.96 26.46
C GLN A 8 -19.15 23.10 26.82
N ARG A 9 -17.87 22.78 27.02
CA ARG A 9 -16.84 23.84 27.17
C ARG A 9 -16.93 24.78 25.99
N ASP A 10 -16.95 26.09 26.24
CA ASP A 10 -16.97 27.09 25.18
C ASP A 10 -15.68 26.93 24.38
N VAL A 11 -15.79 26.56 23.10
CA VAL A 11 -14.63 26.33 22.22
C VAL A 11 -13.82 27.63 22.05
N TYR A 12 -14.42 28.78 22.39
CA TYR A 12 -13.80 30.09 22.38
C TYR A 12 -13.14 30.49 23.71
N GLU A 13 -13.18 29.65 24.75
CA GLU A 13 -12.50 29.85 26.05
C GLU A 13 -10.97 29.74 25.84
N GLY A 14 -10.31 30.88 25.62
CA GLY A 14 -8.87 30.98 25.32
C GLY A 14 -8.51 31.46 23.90
N LEU A 15 -9.49 31.75 23.05
CA LEU A 15 -9.32 32.25 21.67
C LEU A 15 -9.63 33.74 21.52
N GLU A 16 -9.32 34.56 22.53
CA GLU A 16 -9.62 36.00 22.52
C GLU A 16 -8.96 36.80 21.37
N TYR A 17 -8.02 36.18 20.64
CA TYR A 17 -7.28 36.79 19.53
C TYR A 17 -7.51 36.14 18.16
N ARG A 18 -8.54 35.29 17.99
CA ARG A 18 -8.88 34.80 16.64
C ARG A 18 -9.64 35.89 15.90
N GLN A 19 -9.10 36.35 14.77
CA GLN A 19 -9.82 37.26 13.89
C GLN A 19 -11.08 36.54 13.35
N PRO A 20 -12.28 37.12 13.53
CA PRO A 20 -13.51 36.53 13.00
C PRO A 20 -13.46 36.52 11.47
N ALA A 21 -14.06 35.52 10.84
CA ALA A 21 -14.07 35.44 9.37
C ALA A 21 -14.88 36.58 8.74
N TYR A 22 -15.82 37.15 9.50
CA TYR A 22 -16.65 38.28 9.08
C TYR A 22 -16.40 39.49 9.97
N MET A 23 -16.28 40.65 9.33
CA MET A 23 -16.20 41.93 10.04
C MET A 23 -17.53 42.21 10.75
N THR A 24 -17.44 42.72 11.98
CA THR A 24 -18.58 43.27 12.71
C THR A 24 -19.15 44.44 11.91
N GLY A 25 -20.34 44.28 11.32
CA GLY A 25 -20.93 45.24 10.37
C GLY A 25 -21.10 44.69 8.94
N TYR A 26 -20.70 43.45 8.66
CA TYR A 26 -21.10 42.77 7.42
C TYR A 26 -22.64 42.66 7.37
N THR A 27 -23.24 43.28 6.36
CA THR A 27 -24.70 43.30 6.14
C THR A 27 -25.15 42.27 5.11
N GLY A 28 -24.22 41.47 4.57
CA GLY A 28 -24.52 40.42 3.62
C GLY A 28 -25.11 39.16 4.28
N TYR A 29 -25.50 38.22 3.44
CA TYR A 29 -26.10 36.96 3.89
C TYR A 29 -25.06 36.03 4.54
N VAL A 30 -25.43 35.44 5.68
CA VAL A 30 -24.70 34.37 6.35
C VAL A 30 -25.65 33.17 6.52
N PRO A 31 -25.38 32.01 5.90
CA PRO A 31 -26.26 30.84 5.96
C PRO A 31 -26.53 30.39 7.39
N GLY A 32 -27.80 30.23 7.76
CA GLY A 32 -28.19 29.75 9.09
C GLY A 32 -28.21 30.81 10.20
N MET A 33 -27.74 32.04 9.92
CA MET A 33 -27.62 33.09 10.94
C MET A 33 -28.98 33.59 11.48
N HIS A 34 -30.04 33.52 10.66
CA HIS A 34 -31.41 33.83 11.09
C HIS A 34 -31.97 32.87 12.15
N PHE A 35 -31.29 31.76 12.42
CA PHE A 35 -31.70 30.78 13.44
C PHE A 35 -30.77 30.77 14.66
N ARG A 36 -29.74 31.63 14.70
CA ARG A 36 -28.77 31.72 15.80
C ARG A 36 -28.99 33.03 16.57
N TYR A 37 -29.13 32.91 17.89
CA TYR A 37 -29.43 34.03 18.78
C TYR A 37 -28.58 33.95 20.06
N GLY A 38 -28.37 35.10 20.71
CA GLY A 38 -27.70 35.15 22.03
C GLY A 38 -26.16 35.10 22.00
N GLN A 39 -25.55 35.12 20.81
CA GLN A 39 -24.09 35.23 20.62
C GLN A 39 -23.74 36.56 19.96
N SER A 40 -22.48 36.98 20.06
CA SER A 40 -21.98 38.12 19.27
C SER A 40 -22.00 37.79 17.79
N TYR A 41 -22.18 38.80 16.94
CA TYR A 41 -22.25 38.64 15.49
C TYR A 41 -21.09 37.80 14.94
N GLY A 42 -19.85 38.12 15.30
CA GLY A 42 -18.67 37.42 14.79
C GLY A 42 -18.67 35.92 15.14
N ARG A 43 -19.00 35.57 16.40
CA ARG A 43 -19.10 34.17 16.83
C ARG A 43 -20.25 33.44 16.13
N ALA A 44 -21.42 34.07 16.06
CA ALA A 44 -22.58 33.51 15.39
C ALA A 44 -22.31 33.26 13.91
N ALA A 45 -21.64 34.19 13.23
CA ALA A 45 -21.29 34.06 11.82
C ALA A 45 -20.25 32.97 11.56
N ASP A 46 -19.22 32.88 12.41
CA ASP A 46 -18.20 31.84 12.32
C ASP A 46 -18.80 30.44 12.54
N ASP A 47 -19.63 30.27 13.57
CA ASP A 47 -20.33 29.00 13.87
C ASP A 47 -21.24 28.60 12.69
N CYS A 48 -22.03 29.55 12.19
CA CYS A 48 -22.93 29.34 11.04
C CYS A 48 -22.18 28.87 9.80
N MET A 49 -21.03 29.47 9.51
CA MET A 49 -20.23 29.08 8.35
C MET A 49 -19.55 27.74 8.52
N ALA A 50 -19.09 27.41 9.73
CA ALA A 50 -18.55 26.10 10.04
C ALA A 50 -19.61 25.01 9.78
N ASP A 51 -20.81 25.20 10.31
CA ASP A 51 -21.95 24.28 10.11
C ASP A 51 -22.32 24.17 8.62
N PHE A 52 -22.37 25.29 7.90
CA PHE A 52 -22.69 25.31 6.47
C PHE A 52 -21.67 24.54 5.63
N VAL A 53 -20.38 24.75 5.87
CA VAL A 53 -19.29 24.05 5.18
C VAL A 53 -19.33 22.55 5.47
N GLU A 54 -19.59 22.16 6.73
CA GLU A 54 -19.73 20.76 7.10
C GLU A 54 -20.93 20.11 6.41
N SER A 55 -22.09 20.79 6.42
CA SER A 55 -23.31 20.32 5.74
C SER A 55 -23.09 20.16 4.23
N GLN A 56 -22.45 21.15 3.57
CA GLN A 56 -22.09 21.07 2.15
C GLN A 56 -21.17 19.89 1.86
N ARG A 57 -20.17 19.64 2.72
CA ARG A 57 -19.26 18.50 2.59
C ARG A 57 -20.02 17.18 2.74
N GLU A 58 -20.95 17.09 3.67
CA GLU A 58 -21.76 15.89 3.87
C GLU A 58 -22.69 15.62 2.67
N LEU A 59 -23.33 16.66 2.13
CA LEU A 59 -24.18 16.55 0.94
C LEU A 59 -23.37 16.05 -0.26
N ARG A 60 -22.16 16.56 -0.48
CA ARG A 60 -21.24 16.07 -1.52
C ARG A 60 -20.86 14.61 -1.30
N ARG A 61 -20.51 14.24 -0.06
CA ARG A 61 -20.21 12.84 0.28
C ARG A 61 -21.40 11.92 -0.02
N LYS A 62 -22.62 12.34 0.34
CA LYS A 62 -23.85 11.60 0.04
C LYS A 62 -24.12 11.50 -1.45
N SER A 63 -23.90 12.57 -2.22
CA SER A 63 -24.06 12.54 -3.68
C SER A 63 -23.06 11.61 -4.35
N ASP A 64 -21.80 11.62 -3.90
CA ASP A 64 -20.75 10.75 -4.44
C ASP A 64 -21.01 9.28 -4.12
N LEU A 65 -21.45 8.99 -2.89
CA LEU A 65 -21.92 7.66 -2.50
C LEU A 65 -23.10 7.22 -3.36
N ASN A 66 -24.10 8.07 -3.55
CA ASN A 66 -25.25 7.74 -4.39
C ASN A 66 -24.83 7.51 -5.85
N ARG A 67 -23.96 8.36 -6.41
CA ARG A 67 -23.42 8.20 -7.76
C ARG A 67 -22.66 6.88 -7.94
N SER A 68 -21.83 6.50 -6.97
CA SER A 68 -21.12 5.23 -7.01
C SER A 68 -22.06 4.03 -6.84
N PHE A 69 -23.08 4.14 -5.98
CA PHE A 69 -24.13 3.14 -5.78
C PHE A 69 -24.98 2.93 -7.04
N VAL A 70 -25.43 4.01 -7.69
CA VAL A 70 -26.18 3.94 -8.95
C VAL A 70 -25.34 3.29 -10.04
N ARG A 71 -24.07 3.69 -10.19
CA ARG A 71 -23.15 3.09 -11.17
C ARG A 71 -22.95 1.59 -10.94
N SER A 72 -22.79 1.17 -9.68
CA SER A 72 -22.60 -0.24 -9.34
C SER A 72 -23.88 -1.06 -9.54
N ARG A 73 -25.07 -0.48 -9.37
CA ARG A 73 -26.35 -1.14 -9.67
C ARG A 73 -26.71 -1.19 -11.15
N SER A 74 -26.30 -0.20 -11.93
CA SER A 74 -26.52 -0.17 -13.38
C SER A 74 -25.58 -1.11 -14.13
N ALA A 75 -24.46 -1.49 -13.51
CA ALA A 75 -23.56 -2.47 -14.09
C ALA A 75 -24.25 -3.85 -14.14
N PRO A 76 -24.11 -4.61 -15.24
CA PRO A 76 -24.61 -5.98 -15.28
C PRO A 76 -23.94 -6.80 -14.18
N LYS A 77 -24.74 -7.54 -13.41
CA LYS A 77 -24.19 -8.51 -12.46
C LYS A 77 -23.52 -9.61 -13.28
N MET A 78 -22.22 -9.77 -13.08
CA MET A 78 -21.50 -10.88 -13.70
C MET A 78 -22.00 -12.17 -13.09
N GLU A 79 -22.48 -13.07 -13.94
CA GLU A 79 -22.79 -14.43 -13.53
C GLU A 79 -21.49 -15.24 -13.43
N THR A 80 -21.46 -16.19 -12.50
CA THR A 80 -20.33 -17.11 -12.37
C THR A 80 -20.29 -18.03 -13.59
N VAL A 81 -19.18 -18.04 -14.32
CA VAL A 81 -18.99 -18.92 -15.49
C VAL A 81 -18.97 -20.39 -15.08
N HIS A 82 -18.52 -20.69 -13.85
CA HIS A 82 -18.36 -22.04 -13.33
C HIS A 82 -19.41 -22.35 -12.27
N SER A 83 -19.82 -23.62 -12.22
CA SER A 83 -20.67 -24.14 -11.15
C SER A 83 -19.91 -24.15 -9.81
N ARG A 84 -20.65 -24.10 -8.69
CA ARG A 84 -20.04 -24.12 -7.35
C ARG A 84 -19.15 -25.35 -7.13
N ASP A 85 -19.57 -26.49 -7.67
CA ASP A 85 -18.86 -27.77 -7.55
C ASP A 85 -17.60 -27.82 -8.42
N GLU A 86 -17.61 -27.19 -9.60
CA GLU A 86 -16.40 -26.99 -10.40
C GLU A 86 -15.38 -26.15 -9.64
N ILE A 87 -15.80 -25.02 -9.09
CA ILE A 87 -14.93 -24.13 -8.32
C ILE A 87 -14.32 -24.89 -7.13
N ALA A 88 -15.12 -25.68 -6.41
CA ALA A 88 -14.63 -26.46 -5.28
C ALA A 88 -13.60 -27.52 -5.70
N ARG A 89 -13.85 -28.22 -6.81
CA ARG A 89 -12.91 -29.20 -7.36
C ARG A 89 -11.62 -28.55 -7.82
N ASP A 90 -11.69 -27.44 -8.54
CA ASP A 90 -10.51 -26.72 -9.03
C ASP A 90 -9.70 -26.13 -7.88
N LEU A 91 -10.34 -25.60 -6.84
CA LEU A 91 -9.65 -25.14 -5.63
C LEU A 91 -8.94 -26.29 -4.92
N ASN A 92 -9.58 -27.45 -4.75
CA ASN A 92 -8.94 -28.62 -4.15
C ASN A 92 -7.75 -29.11 -4.99
N ARG A 93 -7.91 -29.16 -6.32
CA ARG A 93 -6.82 -29.51 -7.22
C ARG A 93 -5.66 -28.52 -7.12
N PHE A 94 -5.96 -27.22 -7.08
CA PHE A 94 -4.94 -26.18 -6.94
C PHE A 94 -4.19 -26.32 -5.61
N THR A 95 -4.90 -26.52 -4.50
CA THR A 95 -4.25 -26.70 -3.20
C THR A 95 -3.39 -27.96 -3.15
N GLU A 96 -3.85 -29.07 -3.73
CA GLU A 96 -3.07 -30.31 -3.82
C GLU A 96 -1.79 -30.14 -4.64
N ILE A 97 -1.88 -29.53 -5.83
CA ILE A 97 -0.72 -29.31 -6.71
C ILE A 97 0.30 -28.37 -6.04
N ASN A 98 -0.18 -27.33 -5.34
CA ASN A 98 0.69 -26.34 -4.71
C ASN A 98 1.11 -26.71 -3.28
N LYS A 99 0.62 -27.83 -2.72
CA LYS A 99 0.87 -28.25 -1.32
C LYS A 99 2.35 -28.36 -0.98
N TYR A 100 3.14 -28.84 -1.94
CA TYR A 100 4.58 -29.05 -1.79
C TYR A 100 5.38 -28.20 -2.78
N ARG A 101 4.76 -27.18 -3.40
CA ARG A 101 5.54 -26.22 -4.18
C ARG A 101 6.41 -25.44 -3.22
N ASP A 102 7.70 -25.39 -3.54
CA ASP A 102 8.64 -24.59 -2.79
C ASP A 102 8.32 -23.12 -3.06
N HIS A 103 7.75 -22.43 -2.06
CA HIS A 103 7.47 -20.99 -2.14
C HIS A 103 8.75 -20.24 -1.79
N ALA A 104 9.80 -20.48 -2.58
CA ALA A 104 11.08 -19.82 -2.40
C ALA A 104 10.89 -18.31 -2.59
N ILE A 105 11.32 -17.56 -1.58
CA ILE A 105 11.29 -16.10 -1.61
C ILE A 105 12.15 -15.63 -2.78
N SER A 106 11.52 -15.01 -3.77
CA SER A 106 12.16 -14.61 -5.03
C SER A 106 11.92 -13.13 -5.34
N PRO A 107 12.72 -12.53 -6.22
CA PRO A 107 12.48 -11.18 -6.71
C PRO A 107 11.10 -10.94 -7.32
N GLU A 108 10.55 -11.96 -7.98
CA GLU A 108 9.26 -11.93 -8.67
C GLU A 108 8.09 -11.97 -7.68
N TYR A 109 8.26 -12.73 -6.60
CA TYR A 109 7.28 -12.89 -5.53
C TYR A 109 7.91 -12.50 -4.17
N PRO A 110 8.18 -11.20 -3.95
CA PRO A 110 8.81 -10.75 -2.72
C PRO A 110 7.84 -10.86 -1.53
N PRO A 111 8.34 -10.95 -0.29
CA PRO A 111 7.48 -11.10 0.88
C PRO A 111 6.56 -9.90 1.09
N ILE A 112 5.35 -10.19 1.56
CA ILE A 112 4.35 -9.19 1.88
C ILE A 112 4.76 -8.35 3.11
N ALA A 113 4.20 -7.15 3.22
CA ALA A 113 4.34 -6.34 4.43
C ALA A 113 3.79 -7.12 5.64
N GLY A 114 4.58 -7.18 6.72
CA GLY A 114 4.29 -8.00 7.90
C GLY A 114 5.06 -9.31 7.95
N TYR A 115 5.80 -9.68 6.90
CA TYR A 115 6.77 -10.78 6.97
C TYR A 115 7.84 -10.50 8.03
N THR A 116 7.99 -11.43 8.97
CA THR A 116 8.89 -11.31 10.13
C THR A 116 10.23 -12.03 9.97
N GLY A 117 10.39 -12.81 8.90
CA GLY A 117 11.65 -13.52 8.62
C GLY A 117 12.77 -12.57 8.17
N HIS A 118 13.99 -13.12 8.09
CA HIS A 118 15.16 -12.38 7.64
C HIS A 118 15.27 -12.40 6.11
N ILE A 119 15.45 -11.23 5.50
CA ILE A 119 15.84 -11.11 4.09
C ILE A 119 17.25 -10.52 4.05
N PRO A 120 18.23 -11.23 3.46
CA PRO A 120 19.60 -10.76 3.43
C PRO A 120 19.70 -9.43 2.70
N ARG A 121 20.67 -8.60 3.13
CA ARG A 121 21.02 -7.32 2.52
C ARG A 121 19.92 -6.26 2.41
N ILE A 122 18.72 -6.47 2.97
CA ILE A 122 17.74 -5.39 3.14
C ILE A 122 18.15 -4.46 4.26
N LYS A 123 18.37 -4.98 5.48
CA LYS A 123 18.63 -4.13 6.64
C LYS A 123 20.02 -3.48 6.51
N GLY A 124 20.06 -2.16 6.41
CA GLY A 124 21.29 -1.38 6.39
C GLY A 124 21.92 -1.16 5.02
N SER A 125 21.30 -1.60 3.91
CA SER A 125 21.73 -1.21 2.56
C SER A 125 20.95 -0.01 2.04
N GLU A 126 21.58 0.77 1.16
CA GLU A 126 20.94 1.90 0.46
C GLU A 126 19.67 1.48 -0.29
N ALA A 127 19.61 0.23 -0.77
CA ALA A 127 18.46 -0.31 -1.49
C ALA A 127 17.16 -0.31 -0.67
N SER A 128 17.25 -0.28 0.66
CA SER A 128 16.10 -0.25 1.58
C SER A 128 15.72 1.13 2.09
N LEU A 129 16.61 2.12 1.95
CA LEU A 129 16.41 3.44 2.53
C LEU A 129 15.23 4.16 1.86
N SER A 130 14.31 4.67 2.68
CA SER A 130 13.10 5.40 2.25
C SER A 130 12.12 4.63 1.35
N GLN A 131 12.28 3.32 1.19
CA GLN A 131 11.39 2.50 0.36
C GLN A 131 10.30 1.82 1.18
N ARG A 132 9.16 1.53 0.52
CA ARG A 132 8.16 0.61 1.08
C ARG A 132 8.77 -0.78 1.20
N TYR A 133 8.35 -1.55 2.21
CA TYR A 133 8.88 -2.88 2.50
C TYR A 133 8.95 -3.80 1.26
N HIS A 134 7.86 -3.91 0.51
CA HIS A 134 7.80 -4.73 -0.70
C HIS A 134 8.87 -4.33 -1.74
N CYS A 135 9.09 -3.03 -1.95
CA CYS A 135 10.08 -2.53 -2.91
C CYS A 135 11.51 -2.81 -2.42
N ALA A 136 11.77 -2.62 -1.13
CA ALA A 136 13.06 -2.94 -0.53
C ALA A 136 13.35 -4.44 -0.62
N ALA A 137 12.35 -5.28 -0.37
CA ALA A 137 12.47 -6.73 -0.44
C ALA A 137 12.72 -7.25 -1.85
N LYS A 138 11.97 -6.75 -2.82
CA LYS A 138 12.22 -7.04 -4.23
C LYS A 138 13.66 -6.72 -4.63
N ARG A 139 14.11 -5.48 -4.40
CA ARG A 139 15.47 -5.05 -4.76
C ARG A 139 16.56 -5.85 -4.05
N GLY A 140 16.38 -6.13 -2.76
CA GLY A 140 17.33 -6.94 -2.00
C GLY A 140 17.49 -8.35 -2.57
N LEU A 141 16.38 -8.98 -2.96
CA LEU A 141 16.40 -10.29 -3.60
C LEU A 141 16.99 -10.24 -5.01
N GLU A 142 16.72 -9.19 -5.79
CA GLU A 142 17.32 -9.00 -7.13
C GLU A 142 18.84 -8.95 -7.05
N LEU A 143 19.39 -8.20 -6.10
CA LEU A 143 20.85 -8.12 -5.90
C LEU A 143 21.45 -9.48 -5.53
N ILE A 144 20.77 -10.26 -4.69
CA ILE A 144 21.21 -11.61 -4.33
C ILE A 144 21.16 -12.54 -5.54
N GLN A 145 20.14 -12.41 -6.38
CA GLN A 145 20.02 -13.18 -7.60
C GLN A 145 21.18 -12.88 -8.54
N MET A 146 21.47 -11.59 -8.78
CA MET A 146 22.62 -11.17 -9.59
C MET A 146 23.96 -11.68 -9.05
N GLU A 147 24.16 -11.64 -7.72
CA GLU A 147 25.38 -12.16 -7.08
C GLU A 147 25.53 -13.68 -7.29
N ARG A 148 24.42 -14.42 -7.21
CA ARG A 148 24.42 -15.86 -7.48
C ARG A 148 24.72 -16.18 -8.94
N ASP A 149 24.12 -15.45 -9.86
CA ASP A 149 24.30 -15.66 -11.30
C ASP A 149 25.75 -15.35 -11.72
N GLN A 150 26.33 -14.25 -11.21
CA GLN A 150 27.75 -13.95 -11.43
C GLN A 150 28.67 -15.05 -10.90
N ARG A 151 28.35 -15.62 -9.73
CA ARG A 151 29.15 -16.70 -9.15
C ARG A 151 29.09 -17.97 -9.99
N THR A 152 27.92 -18.36 -10.47
CA THR A 152 27.78 -19.55 -11.32
C THR A 152 28.49 -19.36 -12.66
N GLU A 153 28.46 -18.15 -13.23
CA GLU A 153 29.23 -17.82 -14.44
C GLU A 153 30.75 -18.01 -14.23
N LEU A 154 31.29 -17.54 -13.11
CA LEU A 154 32.71 -17.72 -12.77
C LEU A 154 33.08 -19.20 -12.55
N GLU A 155 32.23 -19.96 -11.85
CA GLU A 155 32.43 -21.40 -11.64
C GLU A 155 32.40 -22.17 -12.97
N ASN A 156 31.49 -21.80 -13.87
CA ASN A 156 31.42 -22.34 -15.23
C ASN A 156 32.67 -21.98 -16.04
N ALA A 157 33.17 -20.76 -15.95
CA ALA A 157 34.42 -20.36 -16.61
C ALA A 157 35.64 -21.14 -16.07
N ASP A 158 35.76 -21.31 -14.75
CA ASP A 158 36.86 -22.07 -14.12
C ASP A 158 36.81 -23.56 -14.51
N SER A 159 35.63 -24.17 -14.50
CA SER A 159 35.47 -25.56 -14.96
C SER A 159 35.85 -25.72 -16.43
N ASN A 160 35.44 -24.80 -17.31
CA ASN A 160 35.86 -24.81 -18.71
C ASN A 160 37.39 -24.71 -18.85
N VAL A 161 38.04 -23.79 -18.13
CA VAL A 161 39.50 -23.65 -18.16
C VAL A 161 40.19 -24.94 -17.70
N ARG A 162 39.73 -25.56 -16.61
CA ARG A 162 40.27 -26.84 -16.11
C ARG A 162 40.11 -27.97 -17.11
N THR A 163 38.98 -28.06 -17.82
CA THR A 163 38.77 -29.08 -18.85
C THR A 163 39.77 -28.92 -20.00
N ILE A 164 39.99 -27.69 -20.48
CA ILE A 164 40.97 -27.39 -21.54
C ILE A 164 42.38 -27.80 -21.10
N LEU A 165 42.81 -27.42 -19.89
CA LEU A 165 44.14 -27.75 -19.38
C LEU A 165 44.37 -29.28 -19.27
N LYS A 166 43.36 -30.03 -18.82
CA LYS A 166 43.44 -31.50 -18.68
C LYS A 166 43.60 -32.22 -20.02
N ASP A 167 43.00 -31.69 -21.09
CA ASP A 167 43.16 -32.24 -22.44
C ASP A 167 44.58 -32.03 -23.02
N HIS A 168 45.31 -31.03 -22.52
CA HIS A 168 46.68 -30.77 -22.94
C HIS A 168 47.71 -31.65 -22.21
N GLU A 169 47.51 -32.00 -20.93
CA GLU A 169 48.42 -32.90 -20.19
C GLU A 169 48.47 -34.32 -20.80
N ASN A 170 47.33 -34.82 -21.30
CA ASN A 170 47.26 -36.14 -21.94
C ASN A 170 47.93 -36.21 -23.32
N LYS A 171 48.21 -35.08 -23.97
CA LYS A 171 48.86 -35.04 -25.30
C LYS A 171 50.38 -35.15 -25.25
N TYR A 172 51.02 -34.92 -24.09
CA TYR A 172 52.48 -34.91 -23.94
C TYR A 172 53.06 -36.09 -23.13
N SER A 173 52.25 -37.10 -22.77
CA SER A 173 52.68 -38.19 -21.87
C SER A 173 53.29 -39.43 -22.56
N TYR A 174 53.38 -39.46 -23.88
CA TYR A 174 54.22 -40.42 -24.59
C TYR A 174 55.42 -39.68 -25.14
N TRP A 175 56.62 -39.89 -24.61
CA TRP A 175 57.90 -39.95 -25.34
C TRP A 175 59.03 -40.19 -24.33
N ASN A 176 59.77 -41.29 -24.55
CA ASN A 176 61.12 -41.64 -24.04
C ASN A 176 61.20 -42.72 -22.95
N TRP A 177 61.08 -43.97 -23.39
CA TRP A 177 61.93 -45.08 -22.92
C TRP A 177 62.68 -45.61 -24.14
N GLY A 178 63.96 -45.28 -24.26
CA GLY A 178 64.87 -45.68 -25.34
C GLY A 178 66.28 -45.27 -24.99
#